data_AF-A0ABD6DN62-F1
#
_entry.id   AF-A0ABD6DN62-F1
#
_cell.length_a   1.000
_cell.length_b   1.000
_cell.length_c   1.000
_cell.angle_alpha   90.00
_cell.angle_beta   90.00
_cell.angle_gamma   90.00
#
_symmetry.space_group_name_H-M   'P 1'
#
loop_
_entity.id
_entity.type
_entity.pdbx_description
1 polymer ?
#
loop_
_entity_poly.entity_id
_entity_poly.type
_entity_poly.pdbx_seq_one_letter_code
_entity_poly.pdbx_strand_id
1 'polypeptide(L)'
;MVQLSNAERAVIDDLLACLAEAVNDVESVDPQYANKTKLQKLLYLAILEFDLPVTYSWYLAGAVLPNDPATPDRLASALDELPRPDEPSIHESDADEPITEDWDASTMEPVDDIIERELDVSTSEDAVTSDSPEVSGDDEAGEDSEQDPLDPVLFTDSATMAPSATDRAEANISIDGVNRRELIDFYRRTLPDVWHQNTMRFLQNFYLEHAPEAYRELYVQSTHLRIRLLDIQEAIVAHLDGETPPTPIDDLVHAAELDVSDLHQSIRKSETLQETFGGFVDGTDLIEDALVMLTQLSPDEYTESHRDAMGTLLDYYYYCVWRYPCLLISIETATGQSAAELQSERQTRFTDFETTLQARGRDLEVTLDDAGLLPGYADYPVPDGDDVTDKISDLSNAYFDSSS
;
A
#
# COMPACT_ATOMS: atom_id res chain seq x y z
N MET A 1 13.78 3.82 -11.45
CA MET A 1 12.86 4.87 -10.99
C MET A 1 12.78 5.97 -12.04
N VAL A 2 11.64 6.07 -12.74
CA VAL A 2 11.37 7.06 -13.79
C VAL A 2 11.34 8.49 -13.27
N GLN A 3 12.13 9.38 -13.85
CA GLN A 3 12.17 10.78 -13.42
C GLN A 3 11.09 11.61 -14.12
N LEU A 4 10.27 12.30 -13.34
CA LEU A 4 9.35 13.32 -13.85
C LEU A 4 10.12 14.51 -14.40
N SER A 5 9.60 15.12 -15.46
CA SER A 5 10.19 16.34 -16.01
C SER A 5 10.12 17.50 -15.02
N ASN A 6 10.95 18.53 -15.24
CA ASN A 6 10.90 19.76 -14.41
C ASN A 6 9.52 20.43 -14.44
N ALA A 7 8.81 20.35 -15.57
CA ALA A 7 7.48 20.93 -15.71
C ALA A 7 6.45 20.17 -14.87
N GLU A 8 6.47 18.83 -14.93
CA GLU A 8 5.57 17.99 -14.14
C GLU A 8 5.81 18.14 -12.64
N ARG A 9 7.09 18.21 -12.21
CA ARG A 9 7.44 18.46 -10.81
C ARG A 9 6.91 19.80 -10.33
N ALA A 10 7.07 20.86 -11.13
CA ALA A 10 6.53 22.17 -10.78
C ALA A 10 5.00 22.14 -10.61
N VAL A 11 4.27 21.44 -11.50
CA VAL A 11 2.82 21.27 -11.36
C VAL A 11 2.46 20.53 -10.08
N ILE A 12 3.18 19.45 -9.74
CA ILE A 12 2.93 18.70 -8.51
C ILE A 12 3.20 19.54 -7.27
N ASP A 13 4.28 20.31 -7.25
CA ASP A 13 4.63 21.18 -6.13
C ASP A 13 3.56 22.27 -5.94
N ASP A 14 3.07 22.85 -7.04
CA ASP A 14 1.98 23.81 -7.01
C ASP A 14 0.65 23.17 -6.53
N LEU A 15 0.36 21.92 -6.92
CA LEU A 15 -0.80 21.16 -6.41
C LEU A 15 -0.69 20.88 -4.91
N LEU A 16 0.48 20.46 -4.42
CA LEU A 16 0.73 20.24 -3.00
C LEU A 16 0.57 21.53 -2.20
N ALA A 17 1.05 22.66 -2.72
CA ALA A 17 0.83 23.96 -2.10
C ALA A 17 -0.66 24.35 -2.03
N CYS A 18 -1.45 24.03 -3.07
CA CYS A 18 -2.89 24.25 -3.05
C CYS A 18 -3.60 23.32 -2.05
N LEU A 19 -3.15 22.07 -1.96
CA LEU A 19 -3.68 21.09 -1.02
C LEU A 19 -3.35 21.49 0.42
N ALA A 20 -2.12 21.94 0.70
CA ALA A 20 -1.71 22.45 2.01
C ALA A 20 -2.59 23.64 2.45
N GLU A 21 -2.81 24.60 1.55
CA GLU A 21 -3.70 25.74 1.81
C GLU A 21 -5.13 25.27 2.14
N ALA A 22 -5.68 24.35 1.34
CA ALA A 22 -7.00 23.79 1.60
C ALA A 22 -7.09 23.00 2.93
N VAL A 23 -6.04 22.25 3.29
CA VAL A 23 -5.94 21.54 4.57
C VAL A 23 -5.93 22.53 5.74
N ASN A 24 -5.18 23.62 5.63
CA ASN A 24 -5.12 24.67 6.66
C ASN A 24 -6.47 25.41 6.83
N ASP A 25 -7.25 25.53 5.76
CA ASP A 25 -8.51 26.28 5.78
C ASP A 25 -9.72 25.47 6.27
N VAL A 26 -9.67 24.15 6.21
CA VAL A 26 -10.80 23.29 6.58
C VAL A 26 -10.63 22.86 8.03
N GLU A 27 -11.38 23.49 8.94
CA GLU A 27 -11.29 23.24 10.41
C GLU A 27 -11.45 21.76 10.80
N SER A 28 -12.18 20.97 10.00
CA SER A 28 -12.37 19.54 10.29
C SER A 28 -11.19 18.67 9.86
N VAL A 29 -10.17 19.20 9.18
CA VAL A 29 -9.07 18.44 8.59
C VAL A 29 -7.82 18.66 9.44
N ASP A 30 -7.36 17.60 10.11
CA ASP A 30 -6.10 17.62 10.83
C ASP A 30 -4.98 17.04 9.92
N PRO A 31 -3.90 17.81 9.66
CA PRO A 31 -2.77 17.37 8.85
C PRO A 31 -2.12 16.05 9.30
N GLN A 32 -2.22 15.70 10.59
CA GLN A 32 -1.62 14.47 11.13
C GLN A 32 -2.23 13.19 10.56
N TYR A 33 -3.44 13.25 10.01
CA TYR A 33 -4.08 12.12 9.33
C TYR A 33 -3.65 11.96 7.87
N ALA A 34 -2.75 12.83 7.37
CA ALA A 34 -2.21 12.71 6.04
C ALA A 34 -1.39 11.43 5.91
N ASN A 35 -1.74 10.60 4.93
CA ASN A 35 -0.91 9.48 4.53
C ASN A 35 -0.62 9.55 3.04
N LYS A 36 0.53 9.01 2.65
CA LYS A 36 1.04 8.97 1.27
C LYS A 36 -0.02 8.51 0.26
N THR A 37 -0.75 7.43 0.57
CA THR A 37 -1.78 6.90 -0.32
C THR A 37 -2.88 7.92 -0.61
N LYS A 38 -3.45 8.54 0.44
CA LYS A 38 -4.49 9.57 0.30
C LYS A 38 -3.97 10.79 -0.46
N LEU A 39 -2.75 11.26 -0.15
CA LEU A 39 -2.14 12.40 -0.83
C LEU A 39 -1.97 12.12 -2.33
N GLN A 40 -1.44 10.95 -2.70
CA GLN A 40 -1.33 10.57 -4.11
C GLN A 40 -2.69 10.55 -4.82
N LYS A 41 -3.74 10.03 -4.17
CA LYS A 41 -5.08 10.01 -4.79
C LYS A 41 -5.67 11.41 -4.92
N LEU A 42 -5.49 12.28 -3.92
CA LEU A 42 -5.95 13.67 -4.00
C LEU A 42 -5.25 14.43 -5.12
N LEU A 43 -3.94 14.25 -5.30
CA LEU A 43 -3.24 14.81 -6.45
C LEU A 43 -3.78 14.26 -7.77
N TYR A 44 -3.97 12.95 -7.87
CA TYR A 44 -4.55 12.32 -9.06
C TYR A 44 -5.94 12.86 -9.40
N LEU A 45 -6.81 13.05 -8.41
CA LEU A 45 -8.15 13.59 -8.64
C LEU A 45 -8.10 15.02 -9.20
N ALA A 46 -7.19 15.86 -8.72
CA ALA A 46 -6.99 17.19 -9.30
C ALA A 46 -6.41 17.11 -10.72
N ILE A 47 -5.48 16.19 -10.97
CA ILE A 47 -4.93 15.97 -12.32
C ILE A 47 -6.04 15.61 -13.31
N LEU A 48 -6.97 14.73 -12.91
CA LEU A 48 -8.11 14.36 -13.75
C LEU A 48 -9.12 15.50 -13.94
N GLU A 49 -9.53 16.15 -12.84
CA GLU A 49 -10.55 17.21 -12.87
C GLU A 49 -10.13 18.38 -13.76
N PHE A 50 -8.84 18.70 -13.76
CA PHE A 50 -8.28 19.86 -14.44
C PHE A 50 -7.44 19.52 -15.68
N ASP A 51 -7.41 18.25 -16.11
CA ASP A 51 -6.64 17.77 -17.28
C ASP A 51 -5.16 18.19 -17.25
N LEU A 52 -4.52 18.06 -16.09
CA LEU A 52 -3.15 18.51 -15.90
C LEU A 52 -2.15 17.55 -16.57
N PRO A 53 -1.07 18.05 -17.20
CA PRO A 53 -0.15 17.24 -18.00
C PRO A 53 0.90 16.54 -17.12
N VAL A 54 0.44 15.79 -16.11
CA VAL A 54 1.30 15.07 -15.16
C VAL A 54 1.28 13.58 -15.47
N THR A 55 2.45 12.95 -15.52
CA THR A 55 2.55 11.51 -15.70
C THR A 55 2.03 10.73 -14.51
N TYR A 56 1.14 9.77 -14.77
CA TYR A 56 0.66 8.80 -13.79
C TYR A 56 0.40 7.44 -14.47
N SER A 57 0.23 6.40 -13.66
CA SER A 57 -0.30 5.11 -14.08
C SER A 57 -1.12 4.47 -12.95
N TRP A 58 -1.90 3.43 -13.24
CA TRP A 58 -2.54 2.60 -12.21
C TRP A 58 -1.62 1.45 -11.80
N TYR A 59 -1.36 1.33 -10.50
CA TYR A 59 -0.46 0.33 -9.92
C TYR A 59 -1.01 -0.25 -8.60
N LEU A 60 -0.18 -0.83 -7.72
CA LEU A 60 -0.55 -1.53 -6.47
C LEU A 60 -1.78 -0.96 -5.74
N ALA A 61 -1.72 0.32 -5.35
CA ALA A 61 -2.79 1.01 -4.63
C ALA A 61 -3.67 1.89 -5.55
N GLY A 62 -3.74 1.60 -6.84
CA GLY A 62 -4.40 2.40 -7.88
C GLY A 62 -3.51 3.49 -8.48
N ALA A 63 -4.08 4.63 -8.86
CA ALA A 63 -3.35 5.71 -9.53
C ALA A 63 -2.14 6.23 -8.75
N VAL A 64 -0.94 6.22 -9.35
CA VAL A 64 0.32 6.60 -8.73
C VAL A 64 1.10 7.58 -9.60
N LEU A 65 1.77 8.52 -8.95
CA LEU A 65 2.73 9.44 -9.53
C LEU A 65 4.16 8.85 -9.39
N PRO A 66 4.97 8.80 -10.45
CA PRO A 66 6.35 8.31 -10.38
C PRO A 66 7.21 9.07 -9.36
N ASN A 67 8.13 8.36 -8.70
CA ASN A 67 9.09 8.88 -7.70
C ASN A 67 8.48 9.51 -6.45
N ASP A 68 7.25 9.11 -6.12
CA ASP A 68 6.62 9.41 -4.83
C ASP A 68 6.67 10.90 -4.42
N PRO A 69 6.18 11.81 -5.26
CA PRO A 69 6.31 13.23 -4.99
C PRO A 69 5.33 13.71 -3.91
N ALA A 70 4.46 12.85 -3.36
CA ALA A 70 3.32 13.21 -2.52
C ALA A 70 3.41 12.56 -1.13
N THR A 71 4.38 13.00 -0.33
CA THR A 71 4.61 12.49 1.02
C THR A 71 4.07 13.45 2.09
N PRO A 72 3.74 12.95 3.30
CA PRO A 72 3.38 13.80 4.43
C PRO A 72 4.43 14.88 4.73
N ASP A 73 5.73 14.56 4.65
CA ASP A 73 6.82 15.53 4.84
C ASP A 73 6.77 16.70 3.87
N ARG A 74 6.45 16.43 2.59
CA ARG A 74 6.32 17.49 1.59
C ARG A 74 5.06 18.33 1.82
N LEU A 75 3.98 17.71 2.29
CA LEU A 75 2.79 18.45 2.72
C LEU A 75 3.09 19.33 3.94
N ALA A 76 3.80 18.80 4.94
CA ALA A 76 4.20 19.55 6.13
C ALA A 76 5.10 20.74 5.76
N SER A 77 6.08 20.52 4.88
CA SER A 77 6.92 21.58 4.35
C SER A 77 6.09 22.66 3.64
N ALA A 78 5.12 22.25 2.81
CA ALA A 78 4.21 23.18 2.13
C ALA A 78 3.28 23.94 3.09
N LEU A 79 2.86 23.31 4.19
CA LEU A 79 2.09 23.95 5.26
C LEU A 79 2.94 25.00 6.01
N ASP A 80 4.20 24.67 6.30
CA ASP A 80 5.14 25.59 6.96
C ASP A 80 5.48 26.81 6.10
N GLU A 81 5.45 26.66 4.78
CA GLU A 81 5.66 27.75 3.81
C GLU A 81 4.42 28.65 3.61
N LEU A 82 3.26 28.30 4.19
CA LEU A 82 2.07 29.15 4.07
C LEU A 82 2.28 30.50 4.81
N PRO A 83 1.79 31.62 4.26
CA PRO A 83 1.86 32.91 4.94
C PRO A 83 1.17 32.83 6.30
N ARG A 84 1.95 32.96 7.38
CA ARG A 84 1.38 33.02 8.73
C ARG A 84 0.64 34.35 8.92
N PRO A 85 -0.55 34.36 9.55
CA PRO A 85 -1.29 35.60 9.79
C PRO A 85 -0.51 36.69 10.54
N ASP A 86 0.55 36.30 11.26
CA ASP A 86 1.30 37.15 12.19
C ASP A 86 2.68 37.61 11.70
N GLU A 87 3.07 37.35 10.44
CA GLU A 87 4.31 37.91 9.89
C GLU A 87 4.05 39.21 9.12
N PRO A 88 4.36 40.39 9.70
CA PRO A 88 4.37 41.61 8.92
C PRO A 88 5.51 41.51 7.91
N SER A 89 5.17 41.62 6.62
CA SER A 89 6.15 41.86 5.55
C SER A 89 6.85 43.20 5.81
N ILE A 90 8.02 43.16 6.45
CA ILE A 90 8.85 44.34 6.69
C ILE A 90 10.00 44.31 5.70
N HIS A 91 9.99 45.26 4.76
CA HIS A 91 11.15 45.65 3.97
C HIS A 91 12.33 45.97 4.90
N GLU A 92 13.41 45.19 4.84
CA GLU A 92 14.66 45.49 5.54
C GLU A 92 15.30 46.76 4.96
N SER A 93 15.31 47.81 5.77
CA SER A 93 16.24 48.93 5.67
C SER A 93 17.13 48.93 6.90
N ASP A 94 18.44 48.88 6.67
CA ASP A 94 19.58 49.13 7.57
C ASP A 94 19.26 49.50 9.03
N ALA A 95 19.71 48.68 9.99
CA ALA A 95 20.76 49.04 10.95
C ALA A 95 20.81 48.07 12.15
N ASP A 96 22.05 47.75 12.50
CA ASP A 96 22.50 46.94 13.62
C ASP A 96 22.08 47.41 15.02
N GLU A 97 22.00 46.40 15.91
CA GLU A 97 22.42 46.33 17.31
C GLU A 97 21.37 46.29 18.45
N PRO A 98 21.68 45.51 19.52
CA PRO A 98 20.74 44.56 20.14
C PRO A 98 20.40 44.92 21.59
N ILE A 99 19.28 44.39 22.11
CA ILE A 99 19.05 44.31 23.56
C ILE A 99 18.40 42.96 23.90
N THR A 100 19.13 42.21 24.74
CA THR A 100 18.78 40.98 25.45
C THR A 100 17.64 41.16 26.43
N GLU A 101 16.81 40.15 26.67
CA GLU A 101 16.35 39.82 28.03
C GLU A 101 15.72 38.41 28.11
N ASP A 102 16.30 37.60 29.00
CA ASP A 102 15.85 36.30 29.50
C ASP A 102 14.46 36.36 30.12
N TRP A 103 13.55 35.46 29.74
CA TRP A 103 12.44 35.03 30.61
C TRP A 103 12.30 33.50 30.59
N ASP A 104 12.77 32.91 31.67
CA ASP A 104 12.49 31.56 32.15
C ASP A 104 11.31 31.62 33.12
N ALA A 105 10.29 30.78 32.93
CA ALA A 105 9.51 30.13 33.99
C ALA A 105 8.28 29.38 33.42
N SER A 106 8.44 28.06 33.32
CA SER A 106 7.66 27.04 34.06
C SER A 106 6.12 27.02 34.06
N THR A 107 5.64 25.78 33.96
CA THR A 107 4.48 25.13 34.62
C THR A 107 3.08 25.25 33.99
N MET A 108 2.63 24.16 33.34
CA MET A 108 1.38 23.45 33.68
C MET A 108 1.18 22.18 32.83
N GLU A 109 1.24 21.00 33.47
CA GLU A 109 0.40 19.84 33.11
C GLU A 109 -0.97 20.02 33.80
N PRO A 110 -2.09 19.45 33.27
CA PRO A 110 -2.41 18.05 33.59
C PRO A 110 -3.18 17.22 32.52
N VAL A 111 -2.82 15.94 32.45
CA VAL A 111 -3.69 14.74 32.61
C VAL A 111 -4.61 14.27 31.46
N ASP A 112 -4.26 13.04 31.02
CA ASP A 112 -5.02 11.88 30.53
C ASP A 112 -5.97 12.01 29.31
N ASP A 113 -5.62 11.30 28.23
CA ASP A 113 -6.36 10.08 27.89
C ASP A 113 -5.44 9.03 27.22
N ILE A 114 -5.62 7.80 27.69
CA ILE A 114 -4.89 6.56 27.42
C ILE A 114 -5.58 5.90 26.22
N ILE A 115 -4.88 5.41 25.20
CA ILE A 115 -4.58 3.99 24.92
C ILE A 115 -3.72 4.01 23.64
N GLU A 116 -2.47 3.54 23.74
CA GLU A 116 -1.67 2.89 22.67
C GLU A 116 -0.24 2.80 23.19
N ARG A 117 0.05 1.75 23.96
CA ARG A 117 1.41 1.43 24.39
C ARG A 117 1.50 -0.03 24.78
N GLU A 118 1.97 -0.88 23.87
CA GLU A 118 2.99 -1.93 24.02
C GLU A 118 3.47 -2.19 22.57
N LEU A 119 4.76 -2.24 22.22
CA LEU A 119 5.78 -3.16 22.67
C LEU A 119 7.17 -2.55 22.42
N ASP A 120 8.00 -2.49 23.45
CA ASP A 120 9.44 -2.23 23.34
C ASP A 120 10.15 -3.37 24.07
N VAL A 121 10.72 -4.31 23.32
CA VAL A 121 11.57 -5.39 23.85
C VAL A 121 13.01 -5.10 23.47
N SER A 122 13.76 -4.69 24.48
CA SER A 122 15.20 -4.48 24.47
C SER A 122 15.93 -5.84 24.46
N THR A 123 16.71 -6.12 23.42
CA THR A 123 17.66 -7.24 23.39
C THR A 123 19.00 -6.79 23.98
N SER A 124 19.31 -7.32 25.16
CA SER A 124 20.62 -7.19 25.81
C SER A 124 21.66 -8.12 25.17
N GLU A 125 22.83 -7.56 24.86
CA GLU A 125 24.05 -8.26 24.47
C GLU A 125 24.73 -8.95 25.67
N ASP A 126 25.11 -10.22 25.49
CA ASP A 126 26.22 -10.95 26.13
C ASP A 126 26.15 -12.41 25.61
N ALA A 127 27.18 -13.17 25.25
CA ALA A 127 28.63 -13.02 25.13
C ALA A 127 29.19 -14.34 24.50
N VAL A 128 30.49 -14.33 24.15
CA VAL A 128 31.44 -15.49 24.11
C VAL A 128 31.71 -16.24 22.79
N THR A 129 32.76 -15.77 22.10
CA THR A 129 33.96 -16.43 21.52
C THR A 129 34.08 -17.95 21.22
N SER A 130 34.79 -18.21 20.10
CA SER A 130 35.56 -19.40 19.66
C SER A 130 34.74 -20.60 19.15
N ASP A 131 35.05 -21.26 18.03
CA ASP A 131 36.36 -21.57 17.40
C ASP A 131 36.16 -21.96 15.92
N SER A 132 37.13 -21.69 15.05
CA SER A 132 37.15 -22.14 13.64
C SER A 132 37.58 -23.63 13.53
N PRO A 133 37.37 -24.29 12.36
CA PRO A 133 38.49 -24.30 11.41
C PRO A 133 38.11 -24.19 9.93
N GLU A 134 39.14 -23.79 9.19
CA GLU A 134 39.28 -23.56 7.75
C GLU A 134 38.77 -24.69 6.85
N VAL A 135 38.01 -24.35 5.80
CA VAL A 135 38.08 -25.00 4.49
C VAL A 135 37.97 -23.94 3.39
N SER A 136 39.03 -23.88 2.61
CA SER A 136 39.24 -23.13 1.38
C SER A 136 38.32 -23.57 0.23
N GLY A 137 37.80 -22.60 -0.53
CA GLY A 137 37.20 -22.82 -1.84
C GLY A 137 36.88 -21.48 -2.50
N ASP A 138 37.68 -21.10 -3.49
CA ASP A 138 37.42 -20.02 -4.43
C ASP A 138 36.05 -20.21 -5.11
N ASP A 139 35.22 -19.17 -5.11
CA ASP A 139 34.37 -18.84 -6.25
C ASP A 139 33.97 -17.35 -6.16
N GLU A 140 34.53 -16.57 -7.08
CA GLU A 140 34.10 -15.19 -7.34
C GLU A 140 32.75 -15.21 -8.07
N ALA A 141 31.69 -14.79 -7.39
CA ALA A 141 30.48 -14.27 -8.00
C ALA A 141 30.04 -13.05 -7.20
N GLY A 142 30.11 -11.87 -7.83
CA GLY A 142 29.62 -10.64 -7.24
C GLY A 142 28.11 -10.67 -7.11
N GLU A 143 27.63 -10.74 -5.86
CA GLU A 143 26.24 -10.50 -5.50
C GLU A 143 26.04 -9.01 -5.21
N ASP A 144 25.73 -8.24 -6.25
CA ASP A 144 25.01 -6.97 -6.09
C ASP A 144 23.54 -7.34 -5.81
N SER A 145 23.24 -7.64 -4.55
CA SER A 145 21.86 -7.66 -4.06
C SER A 145 21.40 -6.22 -3.88
N GLU A 146 20.85 -5.64 -4.95
CA GLU A 146 20.00 -4.45 -4.84
C GLU A 146 18.78 -4.81 -3.99
N GLN A 147 18.91 -4.64 -2.68
CA GLN A 147 17.78 -4.55 -1.77
C GLN A 147 17.05 -3.25 -2.10
N ASP A 148 16.12 -3.30 -3.05
CA ASP A 148 15.10 -2.27 -3.27
C ASP A 148 14.37 -2.14 -1.91
N PRO A 149 14.46 -1.00 -1.20
CA PRO A 149 13.86 -0.87 0.13
C PRO A 149 12.36 -1.16 0.00
N LEU A 150 11.92 -2.20 0.69
CA LEU A 150 10.52 -2.58 0.81
C LEU A 150 9.75 -1.35 1.33
N ASP A 151 8.95 -0.73 0.46
CA ASP A 151 8.08 0.40 0.79
C ASP A 151 7.04 -0.10 1.81
N PRO A 152 7.12 0.27 3.09
CA PRO A 152 6.20 -0.22 4.08
C PRO A 152 4.88 0.54 3.89
N VAL A 153 3.86 -0.15 3.39
CA VAL A 153 2.45 0.24 3.65
C VAL A 153 2.09 -0.19 5.08
N LEU A 154 3.05 0.00 6.00
CA LEU A 154 2.99 -0.16 7.44
C LEU A 154 3.88 0.92 8.05
N PHE A 155 3.27 2.09 8.23
CA PHE A 155 3.64 3.22 9.07
C PHE A 155 5.00 3.14 9.77
N THR A 156 6.03 3.79 9.22
CA THR A 156 7.07 4.49 10.00
C THR A 156 7.82 5.49 9.13
N ASP A 157 8.04 6.68 9.70
CA ASP A 157 8.70 7.83 9.06
C ASP A 157 10.21 7.63 8.93
N SER A 158 10.78 8.11 7.83
CA SER A 158 12.22 8.29 7.70
C SER A 158 12.53 9.55 6.90
N ALA A 159 12.98 10.57 7.64
CA ALA A 159 13.29 11.89 7.15
C ALA A 159 14.66 11.95 6.47
N THR A 160 14.73 12.57 5.28
CA THR A 160 15.99 13.19 4.83
C THR A 160 15.78 14.46 3.99
N MET A 161 16.14 15.60 4.60
CA MET A 161 16.74 16.83 4.06
C MET A 161 16.21 17.43 2.73
N ALA A 162 15.46 18.52 2.84
CA ALA A 162 15.06 19.41 1.75
C ALA A 162 16.08 20.54 1.47
N PRO A 163 16.21 21.02 0.22
CA PRO A 163 16.87 22.29 -0.08
C PRO A 163 15.87 23.46 -0.04
N SER A 164 16.35 24.60 0.47
CA SER A 164 15.63 25.86 0.65
C SER A 164 15.21 26.53 -0.68
N ALA A 165 13.99 27.06 -0.71
CA ALA A 165 13.49 27.95 -1.75
C ALA A 165 13.17 29.33 -1.18
N THR A 166 13.38 30.35 -2.01
CA THR A 166 13.16 31.77 -1.74
C THR A 166 11.97 32.27 -2.55
N ASP A 167 11.14 33.11 -1.91
CA ASP A 167 10.18 34.08 -2.46
C ASP A 167 9.21 33.64 -3.57
N ARG A 168 7.96 33.32 -3.20
CA ARG A 168 6.78 33.44 -4.08
C ARG A 168 5.62 34.12 -3.36
N ALA A 169 5.59 35.45 -3.46
CA ALA A 169 4.46 36.28 -3.04
C ALA A 169 3.25 36.12 -3.96
N GLU A 170 2.07 36.23 -3.33
CA GLU A 170 0.70 36.24 -3.86
C GLU A 170 0.56 36.89 -5.26
N ALA A 171 0.54 36.05 -6.29
CA ALA A 171 -0.04 36.38 -7.57
C ALA A 171 -1.00 35.25 -7.93
N ASN A 172 -2.06 35.55 -8.70
CA ASN A 172 -2.90 34.56 -9.38
C ASN A 172 -2.02 33.72 -10.33
N ILE A 173 -1.25 32.80 -9.76
CA ILE A 173 -0.38 31.87 -10.48
C ILE A 173 -1.31 30.84 -11.09
N SER A 174 -1.26 30.77 -12.41
CA SER A 174 -2.00 29.78 -13.15
C SER A 174 -1.15 28.53 -13.26
N ILE A 175 -1.65 27.41 -12.73
CA ILE A 175 -1.02 26.11 -12.82
C ILE A 175 -1.48 25.51 -14.15
N ASP A 176 -0.62 25.60 -15.16
CA ASP A 176 -0.92 25.16 -16.54
C ASP A 176 -2.28 25.65 -17.11
N GLY A 177 -2.61 26.93 -16.87
CA GLY A 177 -3.88 27.51 -17.34
C GLY A 177 -5.04 27.41 -16.34
N VAL A 178 -4.88 26.66 -15.25
CA VAL A 178 -5.87 26.52 -14.17
C VAL A 178 -5.67 27.60 -13.12
N ASN A 179 -6.75 28.17 -12.61
CA ASN A 179 -6.68 29.18 -11.55
C ASN A 179 -6.39 28.50 -10.21
N ARG A 180 -5.32 28.90 -9.50
CA ARG A 180 -4.99 28.40 -8.15
C ARG A 180 -6.20 28.35 -7.21
N ARG A 181 -7.06 29.36 -7.24
CA ARG A 181 -8.26 29.43 -6.40
C ARG A 181 -9.25 28.29 -6.68
N GLU A 182 -9.40 27.90 -7.95
CA GLU A 182 -10.28 26.80 -8.34
C GLU A 182 -9.75 25.46 -7.82
N LEU A 183 -8.43 25.27 -7.82
CA LEU A 183 -7.78 24.09 -7.24
C LEU A 183 -7.97 24.01 -5.72
N ILE A 184 -7.79 25.12 -5.01
CA ILE A 184 -8.04 25.19 -3.56
C ILE A 184 -9.53 24.92 -3.27
N ASP A 185 -10.44 25.54 -4.01
CA ASP A 185 -11.89 25.33 -3.85
C ASP A 185 -12.31 23.90 -4.23
N PHE A 186 -11.59 23.23 -5.14
CA PHE A 186 -11.74 21.80 -5.38
C PHE A 186 -11.34 20.99 -4.15
N TYR A 187 -10.13 21.18 -3.60
CA TYR A 187 -9.67 20.44 -2.43
C TYR A 187 -10.55 20.68 -1.20
N ARG A 188 -10.96 21.92 -0.93
CA ARG A 188 -11.87 22.25 0.19
C ARG A 188 -13.20 21.49 0.12
N ARG A 189 -13.70 21.18 -1.08
CA ARG A 189 -14.92 20.38 -1.27
C ARG A 189 -14.66 18.88 -1.12
N THR A 190 -13.51 18.41 -1.59
CA THR A 190 -13.17 16.97 -1.59
C THR A 190 -12.70 16.47 -0.23
N LEU A 191 -11.89 17.27 0.49
CA LEU A 191 -11.25 16.88 1.75
C LEU A 191 -12.24 16.37 2.82
N PRO A 192 -13.36 17.07 3.14
CA PRO A 192 -14.26 16.63 4.20
C PRO A 192 -14.81 15.21 4.01
N ASP A 193 -15.03 14.81 2.75
CA ASP A 193 -15.60 13.50 2.44
C ASP A 193 -14.57 12.38 2.57
N VAL A 194 -13.30 12.62 2.24
CA VAL A 194 -12.28 11.56 2.11
C VAL A 194 -11.26 11.52 3.24
N TRP A 195 -11.01 12.63 3.94
CA TRP A 195 -9.86 12.77 4.84
C TRP A 195 -9.92 11.83 6.04
N HIS A 196 -11.10 11.66 6.63
CA HIS A 196 -11.31 10.82 7.82
C HIS A 196 -11.70 9.37 7.52
N GLN A 197 -11.86 9.02 6.25
CA GLN A 197 -12.19 7.64 5.90
C GLN A 197 -11.02 6.72 6.26
N ASN A 198 -11.34 5.54 6.82
CA ASN A 198 -10.37 4.45 6.91
C ASN A 198 -9.80 4.17 5.50
N THR A 199 -8.48 4.00 5.40
CA THR A 199 -7.77 3.90 4.12
C THR A 199 -8.33 2.83 3.20
N MET A 200 -8.76 1.67 3.73
CA MET A 200 -9.33 0.60 2.89
C MET A 200 -10.70 1.00 2.32
N ARG A 201 -11.57 1.59 3.14
CA ARG A 201 -12.87 2.10 2.69
C ARG A 201 -12.70 3.22 1.66
N PHE A 202 -11.74 4.10 1.88
CA PHE A 202 -11.38 5.14 0.93
C PHE A 202 -10.95 4.54 -0.41
N LEU A 203 -10.05 3.55 -0.41
CA LEU A 203 -9.58 2.91 -1.63
C LEU A 203 -10.70 2.20 -2.39
N GLN A 204 -11.61 1.50 -1.71
CA GLN A 204 -12.77 0.87 -2.36
C GLN A 204 -13.64 1.90 -3.10
N ASN A 205 -14.01 2.99 -2.42
CA ASN A 205 -14.80 4.07 -3.03
C ASN A 205 -14.04 4.69 -4.21
N PHE A 206 -12.74 4.97 -4.02
CA PHE A 206 -11.88 5.53 -5.04
C PHE A 206 -11.78 4.62 -6.27
N TYR A 207 -11.69 3.30 -6.10
CA TYR A 207 -11.66 2.38 -7.23
C TYR A 207 -12.99 2.32 -7.96
N LEU A 208 -14.11 2.23 -7.23
CA LEU A 208 -15.45 2.21 -7.82
C LEU A 208 -15.71 3.44 -8.69
N GLU A 209 -15.22 4.61 -8.28
CA GLU A 209 -15.44 5.87 -8.98
C GLU A 209 -14.42 6.13 -10.09
N HIS A 210 -13.13 5.84 -9.85
CA HIS A 210 -12.04 6.36 -10.68
C HIS A 210 -11.18 5.30 -11.36
N ALA A 211 -11.27 4.02 -10.98
CA ALA A 211 -10.48 3.00 -11.64
C ALA A 211 -10.84 2.87 -13.13
N PRO A 212 -9.85 2.56 -13.99
CA PRO A 212 -10.08 2.24 -15.39
C PRO A 212 -11.11 1.13 -15.47
N GLU A 213 -12.08 1.29 -16.36
CA GLU A 213 -13.23 0.38 -16.46
C GLU A 213 -12.81 -1.08 -16.59
N ALA A 214 -11.73 -1.34 -17.36
CA ALA A 214 -11.19 -2.68 -17.57
C ALA A 214 -10.64 -3.36 -16.30
N TYR A 215 -10.27 -2.60 -15.27
CA TYR A 215 -9.62 -3.13 -14.05
C TYR A 215 -10.35 -2.78 -12.76
N ARG A 216 -11.43 -2.01 -12.83
CA ARG A 216 -12.18 -1.54 -11.67
C ARG A 216 -12.57 -2.67 -10.74
N GLU A 217 -13.21 -3.69 -11.30
CA GLU A 217 -13.66 -4.87 -10.55
C GLU A 217 -12.47 -5.60 -9.91
N LEU A 218 -11.37 -5.77 -10.64
CA LEU A 218 -10.16 -6.44 -10.15
C LEU A 218 -9.54 -5.72 -8.95
N TYR A 219 -9.44 -4.39 -8.98
CA TYR A 219 -8.94 -3.60 -7.84
C TYR A 219 -9.83 -3.73 -6.60
N VAL A 220 -11.15 -3.75 -6.80
CA VAL A 220 -12.11 -3.94 -5.69
C VAL A 220 -11.98 -5.34 -5.10
N GLN A 221 -11.96 -6.37 -5.94
CA GLN A 221 -11.78 -7.77 -5.53
C GLN A 221 -10.46 -7.98 -4.77
N SER A 222 -9.34 -7.41 -5.25
CA SER A 222 -8.06 -7.51 -4.54
C SER A 222 -8.10 -6.84 -3.18
N THR A 223 -8.83 -5.73 -3.06
CA THR A 223 -9.02 -5.05 -1.78
C THR A 223 -9.87 -5.88 -0.82
N HIS A 224 -10.89 -6.60 -1.30
CA HIS A 224 -11.66 -7.52 -0.47
C HIS A 224 -10.78 -8.63 0.09
N LEU A 225 -10.02 -9.32 -0.76
CA LEU A 225 -9.11 -10.37 -0.31
C LEU A 225 -8.11 -9.86 0.74
N ARG A 226 -7.51 -8.68 0.49
CA ARG A 226 -6.59 -8.07 1.47
C ARG A 226 -7.26 -7.79 2.81
N ILE A 227 -8.50 -7.28 2.81
CA ILE A 227 -9.27 -7.06 4.04
C ILE A 227 -9.54 -8.40 4.73
N ARG A 228 -9.91 -9.46 4.00
CA ARG A 228 -10.15 -10.78 4.59
C ARG A 228 -8.91 -11.35 5.24
N LEU A 229 -7.75 -11.25 4.60
CA LEU A 229 -6.49 -11.71 5.17
C LEU A 229 -6.12 -10.91 6.44
N LEU A 230 -6.40 -9.61 6.48
CA LEU A 230 -6.24 -8.79 7.68
C LEU A 230 -7.22 -9.20 8.79
N ASP A 231 -8.50 -9.37 8.47
CA ASP A 231 -9.53 -9.82 9.41
C ASP A 231 -9.15 -11.19 10.02
N ILE A 232 -8.55 -12.10 9.23
CA ILE A 232 -8.05 -13.40 9.72
C ILE A 232 -6.89 -13.20 10.71
N GLN A 233 -5.92 -12.35 10.39
CA GLN A 233 -4.82 -12.05 11.30
C GLN A 233 -5.33 -11.42 12.61
N GLU A 234 -6.27 -10.47 12.53
CA GLU A 234 -6.91 -9.86 13.69
C GLU A 234 -7.69 -10.89 14.52
N ALA A 235 -8.34 -11.86 13.87
CA ALA A 235 -9.03 -12.94 14.56
C ALA A 235 -8.08 -13.88 15.32
N ILE A 236 -6.90 -14.16 14.76
CA ILE A 236 -5.83 -14.88 15.47
C ILE A 236 -5.38 -14.08 16.70
N VAL A 237 -5.15 -12.77 16.55
CA VAL A 237 -4.76 -11.89 17.67
C VAL A 237 -5.81 -11.90 18.78
N ALA A 238 -7.09 -11.78 18.44
CA ALA A 238 -8.17 -11.85 19.42
C ALA A 238 -8.13 -13.18 20.21
N HIS A 239 -7.86 -14.30 19.55
CA HIS A 239 -7.71 -15.58 20.24
C HIS A 239 -6.48 -15.64 21.15
N LEU A 240 -5.34 -15.08 20.74
CA LEU A 240 -4.14 -14.98 21.57
C LEU A 240 -4.38 -14.17 22.84
N ASP A 241 -5.21 -13.13 22.75
CA ASP A 241 -5.60 -12.28 23.87
C ASP A 241 -6.71 -12.91 24.75
N GLY A 242 -7.19 -14.11 24.40
CA GLY A 242 -8.28 -14.80 25.09
C GLY A 242 -9.66 -14.22 24.81
N GLU A 243 -9.79 -13.42 23.74
CA GLU A 243 -11.02 -12.83 23.26
C GLU A 243 -11.70 -13.72 22.21
N THR A 244 -12.94 -13.39 21.87
CA THR A 244 -13.68 -14.05 20.77
C THR A 244 -13.76 -13.06 19.61
N PRO A 245 -13.23 -13.40 18.43
CA PRO A 245 -13.31 -12.52 17.28
C PRO A 245 -14.76 -12.29 16.85
N PRO A 246 -15.07 -11.13 16.25
CA PRO A 246 -16.43 -10.80 15.82
C PRO A 246 -16.93 -11.73 14.70
N THR A 247 -16.01 -12.24 13.88
CA THR A 247 -16.27 -13.19 12.81
C THR A 247 -15.40 -14.43 13.03
N PRO A 248 -15.94 -15.65 12.98
CA PRO A 248 -15.16 -16.88 13.04
C PRO A 248 -14.12 -16.97 11.91
N ILE A 249 -12.95 -17.57 12.19
CA ILE A 249 -11.89 -17.76 11.18
C ILE A 249 -12.39 -18.59 10.00
N ASP A 250 -13.15 -19.67 10.23
CA ASP A 250 -13.70 -20.50 9.15
C ASP A 250 -14.55 -19.70 8.14
N ASP A 251 -15.37 -18.77 8.64
CA ASP A 251 -16.21 -17.92 7.79
C ASP A 251 -15.35 -16.91 6.99
N LEU A 252 -14.28 -16.40 7.60
CA LEU A 252 -13.33 -15.48 6.94
C LEU A 252 -12.50 -16.20 5.87
N VAL A 253 -12.02 -17.41 6.15
CA VAL A 253 -11.29 -18.25 5.21
C VAL A 253 -12.17 -18.59 4.02
N HIS A 254 -13.41 -19.03 4.25
CA HIS A 254 -14.34 -19.30 3.16
C HIS A 254 -14.61 -18.06 2.29
N ALA A 255 -14.72 -16.87 2.89
CA ALA A 255 -14.87 -15.63 2.14
C ALA A 255 -13.60 -15.30 1.32
N ALA A 256 -12.41 -15.57 1.86
CA ALA A 256 -11.15 -15.36 1.14
C ALA A 256 -11.02 -16.29 -0.09
N GLU A 257 -11.39 -17.56 0.02
CA GLU A 257 -11.43 -18.52 -1.11
C GLU A 257 -12.34 -18.02 -2.26
N LEU A 258 -13.49 -17.44 -1.91
CA LEU A 258 -14.40 -16.85 -2.89
C LEU A 258 -13.77 -15.61 -3.56
N ASP A 259 -13.12 -14.74 -2.79
CA ASP A 259 -12.42 -13.58 -3.33
C ASP A 259 -11.25 -13.99 -4.25
N VAL A 260 -10.51 -15.06 -3.92
CA VAL A 260 -9.46 -15.65 -4.79
C VAL A 260 -10.06 -16.17 -6.10
N SER A 261 -11.15 -16.93 -6.01
CA SER A 261 -11.86 -17.46 -7.18
C SER A 261 -12.35 -16.36 -8.12
N ASP A 262 -12.87 -15.27 -7.57
CA ASP A 262 -13.31 -14.09 -8.32
C ASP A 262 -12.13 -13.40 -9.01
N LEU A 263 -11.00 -13.23 -8.31
CA LEU A 263 -9.76 -12.69 -8.87
C LEU A 263 -9.23 -13.54 -10.03
N HIS A 264 -9.17 -14.87 -9.86
CA HIS A 264 -8.78 -15.78 -10.94
C HIS A 264 -9.66 -15.61 -12.17
N GLN A 265 -10.97 -15.50 -11.97
CA GLN A 265 -11.91 -15.31 -13.06
C GLN A 265 -11.67 -13.98 -13.79
N SER A 266 -11.45 -12.89 -13.06
CA SER A 266 -11.18 -11.56 -13.61
C SER A 266 -9.87 -11.51 -14.39
N ILE A 267 -8.78 -12.06 -13.85
CA ILE A 267 -7.48 -12.11 -14.54
C ILE A 267 -7.57 -12.95 -15.79
N ARG A 268 -8.22 -14.12 -15.72
CA ARG A 268 -8.36 -15.04 -16.87
C ARG A 268 -9.19 -14.44 -18.02
N LYS A 269 -10.17 -13.59 -17.70
CA LYS A 269 -10.99 -12.88 -18.71
C LYS A 269 -10.24 -11.74 -19.39
N SER A 270 -9.19 -11.21 -18.77
CA SER A 270 -8.42 -10.09 -19.30
C SER A 270 -7.34 -10.58 -20.27
N GLU A 271 -7.44 -10.18 -21.53
CA GLU A 271 -6.40 -10.49 -22.54
C GLU A 271 -5.04 -9.91 -22.16
N THR A 272 -5.01 -8.73 -21.53
CA THR A 272 -3.78 -8.09 -21.06
C THR A 272 -3.13 -8.88 -19.92
N LEU A 273 -3.91 -9.37 -18.96
CA LEU A 273 -3.37 -9.97 -17.72
C LEU A 273 -3.15 -11.48 -17.81
N GLN A 274 -3.48 -12.10 -18.96
CA GLN A 274 -3.37 -13.54 -19.12
C GLN A 274 -1.95 -14.08 -18.88
N GLU A 275 -0.92 -13.28 -19.18
CA GLU A 275 0.49 -13.65 -18.97
C GLU A 275 0.82 -13.84 -17.48
N THR A 276 0.16 -13.13 -16.57
CA THR A 276 0.39 -13.26 -15.11
C THR A 276 -0.41 -14.38 -14.47
N PHE A 277 -1.33 -15.01 -15.20
CA PHE A 277 -2.31 -15.92 -14.61
C PHE A 277 -1.65 -17.12 -13.91
N GLY A 278 -0.61 -17.72 -14.50
CA GLY A 278 0.10 -18.86 -13.90
C GLY A 278 0.70 -18.52 -12.54
N GLY A 279 1.62 -17.55 -12.50
CA GLY A 279 2.24 -17.12 -11.24
C GLY A 279 1.24 -16.55 -10.24
N PHE A 280 0.16 -15.91 -10.69
CA PHE A 280 -0.90 -15.43 -9.79
C PHE A 280 -1.60 -16.60 -9.10
N VAL A 281 -1.98 -17.65 -9.85
CA VAL A 281 -2.60 -18.86 -9.29
C VAL A 281 -1.62 -19.56 -8.34
N ASP A 282 -0.38 -19.82 -8.76
CA ASP A 282 0.62 -20.47 -7.92
C ASP A 282 0.81 -19.72 -6.58
N GLY A 283 0.81 -18.39 -6.62
CA GLY A 283 0.92 -17.56 -5.42
C GLY A 283 -0.33 -17.56 -4.54
N THR A 284 -1.52 -17.62 -5.11
CA THR A 284 -2.77 -17.74 -4.32
C THR A 284 -3.01 -19.15 -3.81
N ASP A 285 -2.57 -20.18 -4.51
CA ASP A 285 -2.69 -21.57 -4.05
C ASP A 285 -1.91 -21.75 -2.73
N LEU A 286 -0.71 -21.16 -2.64
CA LEU A 286 0.06 -21.14 -1.39
C LEU A 286 -0.65 -20.39 -0.24
N ILE A 287 -1.41 -19.35 -0.57
CA ILE A 287 -2.23 -18.63 0.41
C ILE A 287 -3.38 -19.52 0.87
N GLU A 288 -4.14 -20.12 -0.06
CA GLU A 288 -5.27 -20.99 0.25
C GLU A 288 -4.83 -22.22 1.07
N ASP A 289 -3.69 -22.81 0.73
CA ASP A 289 -3.07 -23.92 1.48
C ASP A 289 -2.83 -23.56 2.96
N ALA A 290 -2.27 -22.37 3.22
CA ALA A 290 -2.07 -21.87 4.58
C ALA A 290 -3.38 -21.66 5.32
N LEU A 291 -4.38 -21.10 4.64
CA LEU A 291 -5.71 -20.86 5.22
C LEU A 291 -6.42 -22.17 5.55
N VAL A 292 -6.31 -23.19 4.69
CA VAL A 292 -6.87 -24.53 4.96
C VAL A 292 -6.26 -25.11 6.23
N MET A 293 -4.94 -25.05 6.40
CA MET A 293 -4.30 -25.54 7.63
C MET A 293 -4.75 -24.75 8.87
N LEU A 294 -4.95 -23.45 8.74
CA LEU A 294 -5.43 -22.60 9.84
C LEU A 294 -6.82 -23.01 10.36
N THR A 295 -7.72 -23.47 9.47
CA THR A 295 -9.07 -23.95 9.85
C THR A 295 -9.07 -25.32 10.54
N GLN A 296 -7.97 -26.07 10.44
CA GLN A 296 -7.84 -27.37 11.11
C GLN A 296 -7.40 -27.24 12.57
N LEU A 297 -6.85 -26.07 12.94
CA LEU A 297 -6.43 -25.76 14.30
C LEU A 297 -7.63 -25.36 15.14
N SER A 298 -7.67 -25.81 16.39
CA SER A 298 -8.60 -25.27 17.37
C SER A 298 -8.14 -23.87 17.83
N PRO A 299 -9.06 -22.98 18.26
CA PRO A 299 -8.71 -21.64 18.68
C PRO A 299 -7.65 -21.55 19.79
N ASP A 300 -7.60 -22.56 20.66
CA ASP A 300 -6.63 -22.63 21.77
C ASP A 300 -5.22 -23.05 21.30
N GLU A 301 -5.05 -23.48 20.05
CA GLU A 301 -3.78 -23.89 19.45
C GLU A 301 -3.08 -22.74 18.71
N TYR A 302 -3.72 -21.56 18.58
CA TYR A 302 -3.08 -20.43 17.94
C TYR A 302 -1.87 -19.92 18.73
N THR A 303 -0.83 -19.49 18.02
CA THR A 303 0.43 -19.02 18.59
C THR A 303 0.88 -17.74 17.88
N GLU A 304 1.85 -17.03 18.47
CA GLU A 304 2.48 -15.87 17.84
C GLU A 304 3.09 -16.21 16.47
N SER A 305 3.59 -17.44 16.30
CA SER A 305 4.12 -17.92 15.00
C SER A 305 3.07 -17.88 13.90
N HIS A 306 1.81 -18.24 14.19
CA HIS A 306 0.73 -18.16 13.19
C HIS A 306 0.41 -16.70 12.84
N ARG A 307 0.41 -15.78 13.82
CA ARG A 307 0.21 -14.35 13.58
C ARG A 307 1.31 -13.78 12.67
N ASP A 308 2.57 -14.14 12.91
CA ASP A 308 3.73 -13.66 12.16
C ASP A 308 3.76 -14.24 10.74
N ALA A 309 3.42 -15.53 10.60
CA ALA A 309 3.24 -16.18 9.31
C ALA A 309 2.13 -15.51 8.49
N MET A 310 0.99 -15.18 9.10
CA MET A 310 -0.09 -14.44 8.42
C MET A 310 0.33 -13.03 8.01
N GLY A 311 1.18 -12.36 8.80
CA GLY A 311 1.77 -11.07 8.42
C GLY A 311 2.66 -11.20 7.17
N THR A 312 3.50 -12.23 7.13
CA THR A 312 4.37 -12.52 5.98
C THR A 312 3.54 -12.89 4.74
N LEU A 313 2.46 -13.66 4.91
CA LEU A 313 1.52 -14.01 3.85
C LEU A 313 0.82 -12.78 3.28
N LEU A 314 0.36 -11.86 4.13
CA LEU A 314 -0.23 -10.58 3.71
C LEU A 314 0.72 -9.75 2.84
N ASP A 315 1.99 -9.66 3.26
CA ASP A 315 3.03 -8.97 2.51
C ASP A 315 3.34 -9.68 1.18
N TYR A 316 3.45 -11.01 1.20
CA TYR A 316 3.64 -11.81 0.00
C TYR A 316 2.50 -11.59 -1.01
N TYR A 317 1.25 -11.65 -0.54
CA TYR A 317 0.08 -11.37 -1.37
C TYR A 317 0.20 -9.99 -2.03
N TYR A 318 0.40 -8.94 -1.25
CA TYR A 318 0.33 -7.58 -1.77
C TYR A 318 1.54 -7.20 -2.62
N TYR A 319 2.76 -7.55 -2.20
CA TYR A 319 4.00 -7.14 -2.86
C TYR A 319 4.52 -8.13 -3.90
N CYS A 320 3.99 -9.35 -3.95
CA CYS A 320 4.35 -10.34 -4.96
C CYS A 320 3.12 -10.68 -5.82
N VAL A 321 2.14 -11.38 -5.27
CA VAL A 321 1.01 -11.93 -6.03
C VAL A 321 0.21 -10.84 -6.74
N TRP A 322 -0.26 -9.83 -5.99
CA TRP A 322 -1.01 -8.69 -6.54
C TRP A 322 -0.14 -7.74 -7.37
N ARG A 323 1.14 -7.60 -7.01
CA ARG A 323 2.08 -6.75 -7.75
C ARG A 323 2.27 -7.20 -9.18
N TYR A 324 2.18 -8.50 -9.44
CA TYR A 324 2.45 -9.07 -10.74
C TYR A 324 1.49 -8.56 -11.84
N PRO A 325 0.14 -8.72 -11.74
CA PRO A 325 -0.78 -8.13 -12.70
C PRO A 325 -0.72 -6.60 -12.70
N CYS A 326 -0.44 -5.97 -11.55
CA CYS A 326 -0.30 -4.51 -11.47
C CYS A 326 0.81 -3.95 -12.37
N LEU A 327 1.88 -4.71 -12.64
CA LEU A 327 2.94 -4.27 -13.56
C LEU A 327 2.39 -4.08 -14.98
N LEU A 328 1.56 -5.01 -15.47
CA LEU A 328 0.92 -4.89 -16.78
C LEU A 328 -0.14 -3.80 -16.80
N ILE A 329 -0.96 -3.68 -15.75
CA ILE A 329 -1.92 -2.57 -15.59
C ILE A 329 -1.17 -1.23 -15.67
N SER A 330 -0.03 -1.10 -15.00
CA SER A 330 0.76 0.13 -15.02
C SER A 330 1.38 0.43 -16.39
N ILE A 331 1.67 -0.58 -17.21
CA ILE A 331 2.16 -0.38 -18.58
C ILE A 331 1.00 0.15 -19.45
N GLU A 332 -0.16 -0.49 -19.39
CA GLU A 332 -1.32 -0.13 -20.21
C GLU A 332 -1.90 1.24 -19.86
N THR A 333 -1.90 1.60 -18.57
CA THR A 333 -2.54 2.81 -18.05
C THR A 333 -1.61 4.01 -17.91
N ALA A 334 -0.33 3.88 -18.27
CA ALA A 334 0.61 4.99 -18.20
C ALA A 334 0.21 6.13 -19.16
N THR A 335 0.09 7.33 -18.63
CA THR A 335 -0.25 8.56 -19.37
C THR A 335 0.70 9.69 -19.00
N GLY A 336 0.75 10.75 -19.81
CA GLY A 336 1.59 11.93 -19.57
C GLY A 336 2.93 11.93 -20.31
N GLN A 337 3.76 12.93 -20.02
CA GLN A 337 4.98 13.22 -20.78
C GLN A 337 6.05 12.14 -20.62
N SER A 338 6.18 11.56 -19.42
CA SER A 338 7.13 10.50 -19.09
C SER A 338 6.51 9.09 -19.19
N ALA A 339 5.34 8.94 -19.82
CA ALA A 339 4.65 7.65 -19.94
C ALA A 339 5.51 6.56 -20.62
N ALA A 340 6.24 6.90 -21.69
CA ALA A 340 7.07 5.93 -22.40
C ALA A 340 8.25 5.42 -21.54
N GLU A 341 8.85 6.30 -20.74
CA GLU A 341 9.89 5.91 -19.78
C GLU A 341 9.29 5.00 -18.69
N LEU A 342 8.11 5.36 -18.18
CA LEU A 342 7.38 4.57 -17.18
C LEU A 342 7.02 3.18 -17.69
N GLN A 343 6.51 3.08 -18.91
CA GLN A 343 6.22 1.81 -19.57
C GLN A 343 7.49 0.97 -19.71
N SER A 344 8.60 1.57 -20.15
CA SER A 344 9.87 0.85 -20.30
C SER A 344 10.38 0.33 -18.96
N GLU A 345 10.35 1.13 -17.89
CA GLU A 345 10.74 0.68 -16.55
C GLU A 345 9.87 -0.48 -16.07
N ARG A 346 8.54 -0.37 -16.23
CA ARG A 346 7.61 -1.40 -15.78
C ARG A 346 7.74 -2.68 -16.59
N GLN A 347 7.99 -2.60 -17.89
CA GLN A 347 8.24 -3.76 -18.73
C GLN A 347 9.52 -4.50 -18.33
N THR A 348 10.59 -3.76 -18.01
CA THR A 348 11.83 -4.37 -17.48
C THR A 348 11.54 -5.11 -16.18
N ARG A 349 10.89 -4.45 -15.22
CA ARG A 349 10.52 -5.08 -13.94
C ARG A 349 9.64 -6.31 -14.14
N PHE A 350 8.67 -6.25 -15.06
CA PHE A 350 7.77 -7.35 -15.38
C PHE A 350 8.51 -8.59 -15.90
N THR A 351 9.47 -8.38 -16.80
CA THR A 351 10.21 -9.48 -17.46
C THR A 351 10.92 -10.38 -16.45
N ASP A 352 11.42 -9.80 -15.37
CA ASP A 352 12.17 -10.53 -14.34
C ASP A 352 11.31 -10.89 -13.11
N PHE A 353 10.04 -10.45 -13.08
CA PHE A 353 9.21 -10.50 -11.88
C PHE A 353 8.84 -11.92 -11.45
N GLU A 354 8.59 -12.81 -12.42
CA GLU A 354 8.25 -14.22 -12.16
C GLU A 354 9.31 -14.91 -11.28
N THR A 355 10.59 -14.65 -11.53
CA THR A 355 11.69 -15.20 -10.72
C THR A 355 11.63 -14.69 -9.28
N THR A 356 11.28 -13.41 -9.10
CA THR A 356 11.11 -12.80 -7.78
C THR A 356 9.91 -13.40 -7.05
N LEU A 357 8.78 -13.57 -7.74
CA LEU A 357 7.57 -14.19 -7.20
C LEU A 357 7.85 -15.61 -6.70
N GLN A 358 8.55 -16.43 -7.48
CA GLN A 358 8.93 -17.79 -7.12
C GLN A 358 9.94 -17.85 -5.96
N ALA A 359 10.91 -16.93 -5.93
CA ALA A 359 11.85 -16.86 -4.82
C ALA A 359 11.16 -16.50 -3.51
N ARG A 360 10.31 -15.47 -3.52
CA ARG A 360 9.52 -15.06 -2.37
C ARG A 360 8.49 -16.11 -1.94
N GLY A 361 7.93 -16.86 -2.90
CA GLY A 361 7.04 -17.98 -2.61
C GLY A 361 7.74 -19.06 -1.79
N ARG A 362 8.98 -19.44 -2.18
CA ARG A 362 9.79 -20.39 -1.40
C ARG A 362 10.14 -19.89 0.01
N ASP A 363 10.42 -18.60 0.16
CA ASP A 363 10.67 -18.00 1.49
C ASP A 363 9.40 -18.06 2.35
N LEU A 364 8.23 -17.83 1.75
CA LEU A 364 6.94 -17.97 2.43
C LEU A 364 6.65 -19.43 2.79
N GLU A 365 6.89 -20.40 1.90
CA GLU A 365 6.73 -21.83 2.19
C GLU A 365 7.51 -22.25 3.44
N VAL A 366 8.76 -21.81 3.59
CA VAL A 366 9.56 -22.08 4.80
C VAL A 366 8.92 -21.46 6.04
N THR A 367 8.46 -20.21 5.93
CA THR A 367 7.78 -19.52 7.03
C THR A 367 6.50 -20.23 7.45
N LEU A 368 5.72 -20.74 6.48
CA LEU A 368 4.49 -21.49 6.72
C LEU A 368 4.78 -22.86 7.32
N ASP A 369 5.81 -23.58 6.85
CA ASP A 369 6.23 -24.88 7.39
C ASP A 369 6.69 -24.75 8.85
N ASP A 370 7.50 -23.73 9.16
CA ASP A 370 7.94 -23.42 10.53
C ASP A 370 6.77 -23.10 11.47
N ALA A 371 5.68 -22.54 10.93
CA ALA A 371 4.44 -22.28 11.65
C ALA A 371 3.45 -23.46 11.64
N GLY A 372 3.76 -24.57 10.96
CA GLY A 372 2.85 -25.71 10.81
C GLY A 372 1.61 -25.44 9.95
N LEU A 373 1.69 -24.43 9.09
CA LEU A 373 0.62 -24.00 8.17
C LEU A 373 0.84 -24.47 6.72
N LEU A 374 1.90 -25.22 6.44
CA LEU A 374 2.10 -25.81 5.11
C LEU A 374 1.44 -27.21 5.05
N PRO A 375 0.43 -27.43 4.19
CA PRO A 375 -0.25 -28.72 4.13
C PRO A 375 0.65 -29.81 3.53
N GLY A 376 0.57 -31.00 4.10
CA GLY A 376 1.02 -32.23 3.49
C GLY A 376 -0.06 -32.87 2.61
N TYR A 377 0.34 -33.87 1.81
CA TYR A 377 -0.60 -34.61 0.94
C TYR A 377 -1.80 -35.24 1.68
N ALA A 378 -1.64 -35.53 2.97
CA ALA A 378 -2.68 -36.17 3.79
C ALA A 378 -3.70 -35.17 4.37
N ASP A 379 -3.41 -33.87 4.31
CA ASP A 379 -4.18 -32.82 4.99
C ASP A 379 -5.30 -32.26 4.12
N TYR A 380 -5.28 -32.56 2.82
CA TYR A 380 -6.43 -32.31 1.96
C TYR A 380 -7.53 -33.33 2.24
N PRO A 381 -8.78 -32.87 2.45
CA PRO A 381 -9.90 -33.77 2.59
C PRO A 381 -10.00 -34.64 1.33
N VAL A 382 -9.81 -35.95 1.48
CA VAL A 382 -10.07 -36.89 0.40
C VAL A 382 -11.56 -36.73 0.08
N PRO A 383 -11.92 -36.27 -1.13
CA PRO A 383 -13.32 -36.13 -1.45
C PRO A 383 -13.94 -37.52 -1.35
N ASP A 384 -15.01 -37.66 -0.55
CA ASP A 384 -15.80 -38.88 -0.57
C ASP A 384 -16.17 -39.12 -2.04
N GLY A 385 -15.66 -40.22 -2.61
CA GLY A 385 -15.63 -40.42 -4.07
C GLY A 385 -16.99 -40.36 -4.75
N ASP A 386 -18.07 -40.45 -3.97
CA ASP A 386 -19.44 -40.29 -4.43
C ASP A 386 -19.82 -38.81 -4.62
N ASP A 387 -19.39 -37.87 -3.76
CA ASP A 387 -19.81 -36.44 -3.81
C ASP A 387 -19.22 -35.69 -5.02
N VAL A 388 -17.97 -35.95 -5.39
CA VAL A 388 -17.36 -35.34 -6.60
C VAL A 388 -17.94 -35.91 -7.87
N THR A 389 -18.20 -37.22 -7.89
CA THR A 389 -18.79 -37.89 -9.06
C THR A 389 -20.24 -37.47 -9.26
N ASP A 390 -20.98 -37.26 -8.17
CA ASP A 390 -22.35 -36.77 -8.17
C ASP A 390 -22.40 -35.28 -8.58
N LYS A 391 -21.54 -34.42 -8.02
CA LYS A 391 -21.46 -32.99 -8.42
C LYS A 391 -21.04 -32.80 -9.87
N ILE A 392 -20.09 -33.59 -10.37
CA ILE A 392 -19.70 -33.56 -11.79
C ILE A 392 -20.84 -34.06 -12.68
N SER A 393 -21.57 -35.11 -12.25
CA SER A 393 -22.73 -35.61 -12.98
C SER A 393 -23.87 -34.58 -13.02
N ASP A 394 -24.12 -33.88 -11.91
CA ASP A 394 -25.15 -32.85 -11.80
C ASP A 394 -24.81 -31.62 -12.65
N LEU A 395 -23.56 -31.16 -12.64
CA LEU A 395 -23.07 -30.08 -13.52
C LEU A 395 -23.14 -30.46 -15.00
N SER A 396 -22.77 -31.70 -15.32
CA SER A 396 -22.84 -32.25 -16.69
C SER A 396 -24.29 -32.30 -17.17
N ASN A 397 -25.21 -32.81 -16.35
CA ASN A 397 -26.64 -32.88 -16.67
C ASN A 397 -27.25 -31.48 -16.83
N ALA A 398 -26.92 -30.53 -15.96
CA ALA A 398 -27.38 -29.15 -16.07
C ALA A 398 -26.88 -28.44 -17.35
N TYR A 399 -25.67 -28.76 -17.81
CA TYR A 399 -25.13 -28.23 -19.06
C TYR A 399 -25.82 -28.82 -20.30
N PHE A 400 -26.16 -30.11 -20.29
CA PHE A 400 -26.89 -30.74 -21.41
C PHE A 400 -28.37 -30.36 -21.46
N ASP A 401 -29.01 -30.14 -20.31
CA ASP A 401 -30.40 -29.70 -20.22
C ASP A 401 -30.59 -28.21 -20.55
N SER A 402 -29.57 -27.37 -20.38
CA SER A 402 -29.58 -25.95 -20.78
C SER A 402 -29.20 -25.71 -22.25
N SER A 403 -28.76 -26.75 -22.96
CA SER A 403 -28.34 -26.71 -24.37
C SER A 403 -29.37 -27.32 -25.35
N SER A 404 -30.56 -27.67 -24.87
CA SER A 404 -31.70 -28.20 -25.64
C SER A 404 -32.86 -27.21 -25.62
#